data_AF-A0A3D4JTS1-F1
#
_entry.id   AF-A0A3D4JTS1-F1
#
_cell.length_a   1.000
_cell.length_b   1.000
_cell.length_c   1.000
_cell.angle_alpha   90.00
_cell.angle_beta   90.00
_cell.angle_gamma   90.00
#
_symmetry.space_group_name_H-M   'P 1'
#
loop_
_entity.id
_entity.type
_entity.pdbx_description
1 polymer ?
#
loop_
_entity_poly.entity_id
_entity_poly.type
_entity_poly.pdbx_seq_one_letter_code
_entity_poly.pdbx_strand_id
1 'polypeptide(L)'
;MKFIYILIPLVLFSCKQYEIDRNCFESENKKESQYKEFELDQPETIIKSNPKHVKFSVDANVKSFEEEQDEINSNFFDEKESKKRMDEYDLKFSELEKNFGDQFYYKNIQKENGLIYGIGENQFGYWLLEIKNNIPNAYYLGLSKFTYLNEKQPEIFVSGNKIILSGSFVRISENWGYPEFPSKEAVKDRLVFEIDLKEVLKDSDKDRFNDLFEKLVLLNPDSADTDKDGISDFTDKNPLYKSEKSKFSDLYSQIVDMDYEQFHFSESHYFFTGYFSDCDYFQKMNPESIKVLIYPEKEQFHLESDYRLGMFPDYIGNIKKTDDKERFLIDYGSGAGGGFIEAVFKSRKWTLKKTQTIVI
;
A
#
# COMPACT_ATOMS: atom_id res chain seq x y z
N MET A 1 -28.72 -36.97 35.27
CA MET A 1 -27.97 -36.53 34.07
C MET A 1 -28.36 -35.09 33.75
N LYS A 2 -27.63 -34.08 34.24
CA LYS A 2 -27.89 -32.66 33.92
C LYS A 2 -26.77 -31.72 34.44
N PHE A 3 -25.51 -32.01 34.13
CA PHE A 3 -24.39 -31.08 34.42
C PHE A 3 -23.24 -31.11 33.39
N ILE A 4 -23.40 -31.80 32.26
CA ILE A 4 -22.32 -31.97 31.27
C ILE A 4 -22.33 -30.86 30.19
N TYR A 5 -23.38 -30.04 30.10
CA TYR A 5 -23.51 -29.01 29.06
C TYR A 5 -22.84 -27.65 29.39
N ILE A 6 -22.27 -27.47 30.59
CA ILE A 6 -21.64 -26.20 31.01
C ILE A 6 -20.10 -26.21 30.82
N LEU A 7 -19.47 -27.38 30.68
CA LEU A 7 -18.01 -27.49 30.50
C LEU A 7 -17.55 -27.29 29.04
N ILE A 8 -18.41 -27.58 28.07
CA ILE A 8 -18.09 -27.46 26.64
C ILE A 8 -17.79 -26.00 26.21
N PRO A 9 -18.58 -24.96 26.59
CA PRO A 9 -18.25 -23.58 26.22
C PRO A 9 -16.93 -23.09 26.85
N LEU A 10 -16.63 -23.46 28.10
CA LEU A 10 -15.40 -23.04 28.79
C LEU A 10 -14.13 -23.58 28.13
N VAL A 11 -14.16 -24.82 27.63
CA VAL A 11 -13.03 -25.41 26.90
C VAL A 11 -12.83 -24.71 25.54
N LEU A 12 -13.91 -24.38 24.83
CA LEU A 12 -13.83 -23.67 23.54
C LEU A 12 -13.28 -22.24 23.68
N PHE A 13 -13.67 -21.50 24.74
CA PHE A 13 -13.10 -20.18 25.03
C PHE A 13 -11.61 -20.25 25.37
N SER A 14 -11.19 -21.28 26.12
CA SER A 14 -9.78 -21.47 26.47
C SER A 14 -8.91 -21.83 25.25
N CYS A 15 -9.42 -22.63 24.32
CA CYS A 15 -8.69 -22.95 23.09
C CYS A 15 -8.53 -21.74 22.17
N LYS A 16 -9.58 -20.93 22.01
CA LYS A 16 -9.53 -19.70 21.20
C LYS A 16 -8.54 -18.68 21.77
N GLN A 17 -8.56 -18.45 23.08
CA GLN A 17 -7.61 -17.54 23.73
C GLN A 17 -6.17 -18.05 23.63
N TYR A 18 -5.97 -19.37 23.73
CA TYR A 18 -4.66 -19.98 23.56
C TYR A 18 -4.07 -19.79 22.16
N GLU A 19 -4.90 -19.93 21.11
CA GLU A 19 -4.46 -19.70 19.73
C GLU A 19 -4.10 -18.23 19.47
N ILE A 20 -4.92 -17.29 19.96
CA ILE A 20 -4.64 -15.85 19.90
C ILE A 20 -3.31 -15.54 20.60
N ASP A 21 -3.15 -16.01 21.84
CA ASP A 21 -1.94 -15.74 22.63
C ASP A 21 -0.69 -16.32 21.95
N ARG A 22 -0.80 -17.50 21.31
CA ARG A 22 0.31 -18.12 20.60
C ARG A 22 0.79 -17.28 19.41
N ASN A 23 -0.13 -16.66 18.68
CA ASN A 23 0.21 -15.88 17.50
C ASN A 23 0.63 -14.44 17.84
N CYS A 24 0.15 -13.89 18.97
CA CYS A 24 0.38 -12.51 19.36
C CYS A 24 1.53 -12.27 20.35
N PHE A 25 1.97 -13.29 21.10
CA PHE A 25 3.09 -13.16 22.02
C PHE A 25 4.32 -13.92 21.52
N GLU A 26 5.51 -13.38 21.77
CA GLU A 26 6.74 -14.13 21.50
C GLU A 26 6.80 -15.39 22.36
N SER A 27 7.05 -16.53 21.71
CA SER A 27 7.45 -17.76 22.38
C SER A 27 8.96 -17.91 22.30
N GLU A 28 9.58 -18.54 23.31
CA GLU A 28 11.04 -18.72 23.41
C GLU A 28 11.67 -19.49 22.22
N ASN A 29 10.85 -20.05 21.31
CA ASN A 29 11.30 -20.86 20.17
C ASN A 29 10.68 -20.39 18.83
N LYS A 30 10.70 -19.08 18.52
CA LYS A 30 10.44 -18.64 17.15
C LYS A 30 11.63 -19.08 16.28
N LYS A 31 11.42 -20.07 15.41
CA LYS A 31 12.37 -20.34 14.32
C LYS A 31 12.46 -19.07 13.48
N GLU A 32 13.66 -18.56 13.27
CA GLU A 32 13.91 -17.53 12.27
C GLU A 32 13.21 -17.94 10.97
N SER A 33 12.45 -17.02 10.39
CA SER A 33 11.91 -17.23 9.06
C SER A 33 13.09 -17.53 8.14
N GLN A 34 13.00 -18.61 7.38
CA GLN A 34 14.02 -18.91 6.38
C GLN A 34 14.04 -17.75 5.40
N TYR A 35 15.12 -16.97 5.43
CA TYR A 35 15.41 -16.00 4.39
C TYR A 35 15.35 -16.73 3.05
N LYS A 36 14.35 -16.40 2.23
CA LYS A 36 14.32 -16.79 0.83
C LYS A 36 15.12 -15.74 0.08
N GLU A 37 16.14 -16.20 -0.63
CA GLU A 37 16.91 -15.38 -1.55
C GLU A 37 15.97 -14.74 -2.56
N PHE A 38 16.22 -13.46 -2.88
CA PHE A 38 15.45 -12.72 -3.85
C PHE A 38 15.63 -13.35 -5.24
N GLU A 39 14.54 -13.85 -5.83
CA GLU A 39 14.52 -14.30 -7.22
C GLU A 39 14.10 -13.15 -8.13
N LEU A 40 14.94 -12.86 -9.13
CA LEU A 40 14.63 -11.90 -10.17
C LEU A 40 13.49 -12.40 -11.06
N ASP A 41 12.50 -11.54 -11.29
CA ASP A 41 11.44 -11.82 -12.26
C ASP A 41 11.99 -11.99 -13.68
N GLN A 42 11.50 -13.02 -14.35
CA GLN A 42 11.86 -13.30 -15.73
C GLN A 42 11.11 -12.35 -16.68
N PRO A 43 11.73 -11.86 -17.76
CA PRO A 43 11.12 -10.91 -18.69
C PRO A 43 9.79 -11.42 -19.26
N GLU A 44 9.70 -12.72 -19.55
CA GLU A 44 8.49 -13.34 -20.07
C GLU A 44 7.35 -13.36 -19.04
N THR A 45 7.67 -13.46 -17.76
CA THR A 45 6.67 -13.43 -16.67
C THR A 45 6.03 -12.05 -16.59
N ILE A 46 6.84 -10.99 -16.64
CA ILE A 46 6.39 -9.59 -16.60
C ILE A 46 5.47 -9.27 -17.77
N ILE A 47 5.82 -9.71 -18.98
CA ILE A 47 4.97 -9.47 -20.15
C ILE A 47 3.66 -10.29 -20.07
N LYS A 48 3.71 -11.50 -19.50
CA LYS A 48 2.53 -12.37 -19.35
C LYS A 48 1.59 -11.95 -18.23
N SER A 49 2.09 -11.27 -17.19
CA SER A 49 1.26 -10.75 -16.09
C SER A 49 0.48 -9.49 -16.48
N ASN A 50 0.79 -8.87 -17.63
CA ASN A 50 0.04 -7.72 -18.13
C ASN A 50 -1.47 -8.02 -18.16
N PRO A 51 -2.29 -7.16 -17.53
CA PRO A 51 -3.70 -7.44 -17.35
C PRO A 51 -4.47 -7.38 -18.68
N LYS A 52 -5.57 -8.13 -18.76
CA LYS A 52 -6.32 -8.32 -20.02
C LYS A 52 -6.93 -7.03 -20.58
N HIS A 53 -7.26 -6.07 -19.72
CA HIS A 53 -7.84 -4.78 -20.12
C HIS A 53 -6.79 -3.77 -20.62
N VAL A 54 -5.50 -4.13 -20.55
CA VAL A 54 -4.39 -3.31 -21.05
C VAL A 54 -3.80 -3.97 -22.28
N LYS A 55 -3.87 -3.28 -23.41
CA LYS A 55 -3.14 -3.64 -24.63
C LYS A 55 -1.90 -2.76 -24.74
N PHE A 56 -0.88 -3.24 -25.43
CA PHE A 56 0.31 -2.43 -25.71
C PHE A 56 0.82 -2.65 -27.13
N SER A 57 1.43 -1.61 -27.68
CA SER A 57 2.15 -1.63 -28.96
C SER A 57 3.45 -0.86 -28.85
N VAL A 58 4.45 -1.22 -29.66
CA VAL A 58 5.71 -0.47 -29.73
C VAL A 58 5.53 0.72 -30.68
N ASP A 59 5.96 1.91 -30.26
CA ASP A 59 6.02 3.12 -31.08
C ASP A 59 7.40 3.76 -30.93
N ALA A 60 8.14 3.89 -32.04
CA ALA A 60 9.49 4.44 -32.05
C ALA A 60 9.56 5.92 -31.61
N ASN A 61 8.43 6.65 -31.60
CA ASN A 61 8.37 8.03 -31.13
C ASN A 61 8.29 8.12 -29.59
N VAL A 62 7.99 7.02 -28.91
CA VAL A 62 8.04 6.97 -27.44
C VAL A 62 9.50 6.89 -26.99
N LYS A 63 9.84 7.70 -25.99
CA LYS A 63 11.17 7.73 -25.37
C LYS A 63 11.42 6.41 -24.64
N SER A 64 12.62 5.84 -24.81
CA SER A 64 13.00 4.63 -24.07
C SER A 64 13.21 4.91 -22.59
N PHE A 65 13.09 3.87 -21.76
CA PHE A 65 13.37 3.95 -20.33
C PHE A 65 14.79 4.48 -20.05
N GLU A 66 15.79 3.94 -20.75
CA GLU A 66 17.20 4.34 -20.59
C GLU A 66 17.43 5.82 -20.92
N GLU A 67 16.92 6.30 -22.06
CA GLU A 67 16.96 7.72 -22.45
C GLU A 67 16.38 8.64 -21.36
N GLU A 68 15.29 8.23 -20.71
CA GLU A 68 14.66 9.03 -19.65
C GLU A 68 15.44 8.98 -18.33
N GLN A 69 15.98 7.82 -17.95
CA GLN A 69 16.83 7.70 -16.77
C GLN A 69 18.11 8.52 -16.92
N ASP A 70 18.73 8.52 -18.11
CA ASP A 70 19.92 9.32 -18.39
C ASP A 70 19.62 10.83 -18.27
N GLU A 71 18.48 11.29 -18.79
CA GLU A 71 18.06 12.68 -18.62
C GLU A 71 17.85 13.04 -17.15
N ILE A 72 17.16 12.18 -16.38
CA ILE A 72 16.93 12.38 -14.95
C ILE A 72 18.27 12.45 -14.19
N ASN A 73 19.19 11.52 -14.46
CA ASN A 73 20.50 11.46 -13.81
C ASN A 73 21.44 12.60 -14.21
N SER A 74 21.27 13.14 -15.43
CA SER A 74 22.08 14.27 -15.93
C SER A 74 21.70 15.62 -15.32
N ASN A 75 20.52 15.71 -14.67
CA ASN A 75 20.07 16.92 -14.01
C ASN A 75 20.86 17.16 -12.72
N PHE A 76 21.91 17.97 -12.80
CA PHE A 76 22.62 18.48 -11.64
C PHE A 76 21.65 19.24 -10.70
N PHE A 77 21.82 19.05 -9.40
CA PHE A 77 21.01 19.72 -8.39
C PHE A 77 21.35 21.23 -8.33
N ASP A 78 20.59 22.05 -9.06
CA ASP A 78 20.49 23.50 -8.85
C ASP A 78 19.22 23.78 -8.04
N GLU A 79 19.38 24.31 -6.82
CA GLU A 79 18.29 24.66 -5.92
C GLU A 79 17.27 25.61 -6.58
N LYS A 80 17.75 26.58 -7.39
CA LYS A 80 16.88 27.55 -8.07
C LYS A 80 16.04 26.88 -9.15
N GLU A 81 16.65 26.00 -9.92
CA GLU A 81 15.95 25.23 -10.96
C GLU A 81 14.97 24.24 -10.34
N SER A 82 15.37 23.57 -9.26
CA SER A 82 14.50 22.66 -8.51
C SER A 82 13.27 23.37 -7.96
N LYS A 83 13.45 24.56 -7.37
CA LYS A 83 12.31 25.37 -6.91
C LYS A 83 11.39 25.77 -8.04
N LYS A 84 11.95 26.20 -9.19
CA LYS A 84 11.16 26.55 -10.38
C LYS A 84 10.34 25.36 -10.88
N ARG A 85 10.93 24.15 -10.91
CA ARG A 85 10.23 22.93 -11.31
C ARG A 85 9.09 22.59 -10.35
N MET A 86 9.29 22.78 -9.04
CA MET A 86 8.24 22.58 -8.05
C MET A 86 7.09 23.59 -8.23
N ASP A 87 7.40 24.89 -8.36
CA ASP A 87 6.38 25.92 -8.58
C ASP A 87 5.56 25.66 -9.88
N GLU A 88 6.22 25.18 -10.95
CA GLU A 88 5.56 24.79 -12.20
C GLU A 88 4.68 23.53 -12.04
N TYR A 89 5.13 22.56 -11.25
CA TYR A 89 4.39 21.34 -10.92
C TYR A 89 3.13 21.69 -10.12
N ASP A 90 3.25 22.46 -9.04
CA ASP A 90 2.14 22.88 -8.18
C ASP A 90 1.10 23.67 -9.00
N LEU A 91 1.56 24.57 -9.87
CA LEU A 91 0.66 25.32 -10.74
C LEU A 91 -0.08 24.41 -11.73
N LYS A 92 0.63 23.48 -12.38
CA LYS A 92 0.07 22.54 -13.37
C LYS A 92 -0.99 21.64 -12.74
N PHE A 93 -0.75 21.16 -11.52
CA PHE A 93 -1.58 20.14 -10.86
C PHE A 93 -2.48 20.66 -9.73
N SER A 94 -2.49 21.97 -9.48
CA SER A 94 -3.31 22.64 -8.44
C SER A 94 -4.77 22.18 -8.34
N GLU A 95 -5.45 21.89 -9.45
CA GLU A 95 -6.83 21.36 -9.43
C GLU A 95 -6.92 19.92 -8.93
N LEU A 96 -5.94 19.07 -9.23
CA LEU A 96 -5.86 17.70 -8.71
C LEU A 96 -5.48 17.75 -7.23
N GLU A 97 -4.45 18.52 -6.87
CA GLU A 97 -3.99 18.69 -5.49
C GLU A 97 -5.10 19.20 -4.58
N LYS A 98 -5.91 20.17 -5.02
CA LYS A 98 -7.07 20.65 -4.26
C LYS A 98 -8.09 19.55 -3.94
N ASN A 99 -8.23 18.54 -4.80
CA ASN A 99 -9.26 17.50 -4.67
C ASN A 99 -8.74 16.20 -4.06
N PHE A 100 -7.47 15.87 -4.26
CA PHE A 100 -6.87 14.61 -3.82
C PHE A 100 -5.74 14.79 -2.81
N GLY A 101 -5.26 16.02 -2.59
CA GLY A 101 -4.17 16.33 -1.66
C GLY A 101 -2.85 15.66 -2.06
N ASP A 102 -2.13 15.16 -1.07
CA ASP A 102 -0.79 14.57 -1.26
C ASP A 102 -0.84 13.04 -1.42
N GLN A 103 -2.03 12.47 -1.67
CA GLN A 103 -2.22 11.02 -1.81
C GLN A 103 -1.60 10.45 -3.09
N PHE A 104 -1.29 11.32 -4.05
CA PHE A 104 -0.74 10.95 -5.36
C PHE A 104 0.37 11.89 -5.79
N TYR A 105 1.38 11.32 -6.44
CA TYR A 105 2.26 12.05 -7.34
C TYR A 105 1.57 12.21 -8.71
N TYR A 106 1.44 13.44 -9.20
CA TYR A 106 0.68 13.75 -10.41
C TYR A 106 1.60 13.73 -11.64
N LYS A 107 1.30 12.85 -12.60
CA LYS A 107 2.08 12.70 -13.84
C LYS A 107 1.49 13.48 -15.00
N ASN A 108 0.16 13.54 -15.11
CA ASN A 108 -0.51 14.19 -16.23
C ASN A 108 -1.88 14.76 -15.87
N ILE A 109 -2.35 15.72 -16.67
CA ILE A 109 -3.67 16.34 -16.52
C ILE A 109 -4.26 16.70 -17.89
N GLN A 110 -5.55 16.41 -18.08
CA GLN A 110 -6.33 16.73 -19.27
C GLN A 110 -7.62 17.40 -18.82
N LYS A 111 -7.99 18.51 -19.46
CA LYS A 111 -9.21 19.27 -19.15
C LYS A 111 -10.07 19.40 -20.40
N GLU A 112 -11.31 18.93 -20.35
CA GLU A 112 -12.22 18.99 -21.48
C GLU A 112 -13.68 19.10 -21.00
N ASN A 113 -14.43 20.08 -21.51
CA ASN A 113 -15.89 20.20 -21.28
C ASN A 113 -16.35 20.15 -19.80
N GLY A 114 -15.56 20.71 -18.87
CA GLY A 114 -15.86 20.71 -17.43
C GLY A 114 -15.55 19.40 -16.71
N LEU A 115 -14.89 18.47 -17.41
CA LEU A 115 -14.33 17.23 -16.88
C LEU A 115 -12.81 17.38 -16.80
N ILE A 116 -12.23 17.00 -15.67
CA ILE A 116 -10.78 16.97 -15.48
C ILE A 116 -10.38 15.52 -15.28
N TYR A 117 -9.41 15.08 -16.07
CA TYR A 117 -8.73 13.82 -15.85
C TYR A 117 -7.30 14.07 -15.40
N GLY A 118 -6.80 13.22 -14.53
CA GLY A 118 -5.40 13.19 -14.11
C GLY A 118 -4.83 11.78 -14.16
N ILE A 119 -3.52 11.67 -14.22
CA ILE A 119 -2.79 10.43 -13.90
C ILE A 119 -2.06 10.67 -12.59
N GLY A 120 -2.46 9.92 -11.57
CA GLY A 120 -1.81 9.90 -10.26
C GLY A 120 -0.99 8.63 -10.08
N GLU A 121 0.04 8.68 -9.25
CA GLU A 121 0.84 7.54 -8.82
C GLU A 121 0.91 7.54 -7.29
N ASN A 122 0.69 6.37 -6.69
CA ASN A 122 0.95 6.15 -5.27
C ASN A 122 1.64 4.79 -5.09
N GLN A 123 1.79 4.32 -3.86
CA GLN A 123 2.46 3.05 -3.57
C GLN A 123 1.85 1.81 -4.26
N PHE A 124 0.57 1.88 -4.67
CA PHE A 124 -0.13 0.79 -5.36
C PHE A 124 0.09 0.81 -6.88
N GLY A 125 0.58 1.92 -7.43
CA GLY A 125 0.82 2.13 -8.85
C GLY A 125 0.04 3.33 -9.38
N TYR A 126 -0.41 3.23 -10.64
CA TYR A 126 -1.02 4.33 -11.36
C TYR A 126 -2.55 4.35 -11.30
N TRP A 127 -3.10 5.56 -11.26
CA TRP A 127 -4.52 5.83 -11.09
C TRP A 127 -5.02 6.82 -12.13
N LEU A 128 -6.21 6.56 -12.67
CA LEU A 128 -7.01 7.57 -13.34
C LEU A 128 -7.71 8.40 -12.27
N LEU A 129 -7.42 9.70 -12.25
CA LEU A 129 -8.13 10.67 -11.43
C LEU A 129 -9.21 11.32 -12.29
N GLU A 130 -10.43 11.41 -11.79
CA GLU A 130 -11.55 12.07 -12.46
C GLU A 130 -12.15 13.10 -11.52
N ILE A 131 -12.33 14.34 -11.99
CA ILE A 131 -13.13 15.34 -11.29
C ILE A 131 -14.27 15.74 -12.22
N LYS A 132 -15.48 15.33 -11.85
CA LYS A 132 -16.70 15.62 -12.59
C LYS A 132 -17.67 16.38 -11.70
N ASN A 133 -18.02 17.62 -12.09
CA ASN A 133 -18.90 18.48 -11.30
C ASN A 133 -18.42 18.66 -9.84
N ASN A 134 -17.11 18.82 -9.63
CA ASN A 134 -16.46 18.89 -8.30
C ASN A 134 -16.59 17.62 -7.44
N ILE A 135 -16.90 16.47 -8.04
CA ILE A 135 -16.87 15.18 -7.36
C ILE A 135 -15.60 14.46 -7.83
N PRO A 136 -14.60 14.30 -6.94
CA PRO A 136 -13.37 13.59 -7.27
C PRO A 136 -13.55 12.07 -7.11
N ASN A 137 -13.09 11.29 -8.07
CA ASN A 137 -12.98 9.84 -8.01
C ASN A 137 -11.59 9.42 -8.49
N ALA A 138 -11.01 8.39 -7.88
CA ALA A 138 -9.76 7.81 -8.33
C ALA A 138 -9.97 6.32 -8.63
N TYR A 139 -9.51 5.88 -9.79
CA TYR A 139 -9.68 4.52 -10.27
C TYR A 139 -8.31 3.92 -10.55
N TYR A 140 -7.97 2.83 -9.87
CA TYR A 140 -6.70 2.16 -10.08
C TYR A 140 -6.65 1.58 -11.50
N LEU A 141 -5.57 1.83 -12.23
CA LEU A 141 -5.46 1.44 -13.63
C LEU A 141 -5.26 -0.07 -13.82
N GLY A 142 -4.91 -0.81 -12.75
CA GLY A 142 -4.59 -2.23 -12.84
C GLY A 142 -3.24 -2.51 -13.51
N LEU A 143 -2.38 -1.51 -13.68
CA LEU A 143 -1.05 -1.69 -14.27
C LEU A 143 -0.13 -2.42 -13.30
N SER A 144 0.62 -3.39 -13.80
CA SER A 144 1.68 -4.08 -13.05
C SER A 144 2.66 -3.09 -12.43
N LYS A 145 3.26 -3.40 -11.27
CA LYS A 145 4.32 -2.55 -10.69
C LYS A 145 5.58 -2.48 -11.57
N PHE A 146 5.70 -3.44 -12.50
CA PHE A 146 6.70 -3.46 -13.57
C PHE A 146 6.38 -2.52 -14.73
N THR A 147 5.23 -1.85 -14.74
CA THR A 147 4.97 -0.77 -15.68
C THR A 147 5.63 0.50 -15.17
N TYR A 148 6.44 1.11 -16.00
CA TYR A 148 6.92 2.47 -15.81
C TYR A 148 6.24 3.36 -16.84
N LEU A 149 5.60 4.44 -16.40
CA LEU A 149 5.09 5.47 -17.30
C LEU A 149 6.14 6.56 -17.50
N ASN A 150 6.37 7.00 -18.74
CA ASN A 150 7.24 8.14 -19.01
C ASN A 150 6.76 9.40 -18.28
N GLU A 151 7.64 10.37 -18.05
CA GLU A 151 7.27 11.69 -17.51
C GLU A 151 6.43 12.47 -18.51
N LYS A 152 6.78 12.37 -19.81
CA LYS A 152 6.01 13.00 -20.87
C LYS A 152 4.93 12.06 -21.39
N GLN A 153 3.68 12.41 -21.09
CA GLN A 153 2.48 11.72 -21.56
C GLN A 153 1.78 12.51 -22.66
N PRO A 154 0.89 11.88 -23.48
CA PRO A 154 0.05 12.58 -24.42
C PRO A 154 -0.83 13.65 -23.74
N GLU A 155 -1.02 14.81 -24.38
CA GLU A 155 -1.91 15.87 -23.86
C GLU A 155 -3.36 15.40 -23.73
N ILE A 156 -3.80 14.59 -24.70
CA ILE A 156 -5.09 13.91 -24.70
C ILE A 156 -4.80 12.43 -24.46
N PHE A 157 -4.91 12.01 -23.20
CA PHE A 157 -4.68 10.61 -22.79
C PHE A 157 -5.98 9.88 -22.51
N VAL A 158 -7.11 10.57 -22.31
CA VAL A 158 -8.45 9.96 -22.28
C VAL A 158 -9.18 10.35 -23.56
N SER A 159 -9.55 9.36 -24.38
CA SER A 159 -10.30 9.60 -25.61
C SER A 159 -11.25 8.44 -25.92
N GLY A 160 -12.53 8.78 -26.11
CA GLY A 160 -13.58 7.79 -26.33
C GLY A 160 -13.68 6.82 -25.14
N ASN A 161 -13.40 5.55 -25.39
CA ASN A 161 -13.45 4.49 -24.37
C ASN A 161 -12.07 3.96 -23.99
N LYS A 162 -11.03 4.77 -24.15
CA LYS A 162 -9.64 4.36 -23.93
C LYS A 162 -8.86 5.38 -23.13
N ILE A 163 -7.92 4.87 -22.36
CA ILE A 163 -6.81 5.63 -21.78
C ILE A 163 -5.55 5.26 -22.57
N ILE A 164 -4.79 6.24 -23.03
CA ILE A 164 -3.59 6.09 -23.85
C ILE A 164 -2.40 6.66 -23.08
N LEU A 165 -1.45 5.82 -22.72
CA LEU A 165 -0.27 6.19 -21.94
C LEU A 165 0.99 5.66 -22.59
N SER A 166 2.10 6.36 -22.41
CA SER A 166 3.42 5.96 -22.90
C SER A 166 4.30 5.44 -21.75
N GLY A 167 5.07 4.39 -22.01
CA GLY A 167 5.95 3.83 -20.99
C GLY A 167 6.74 2.60 -21.43
N SER A 168 7.13 1.82 -20.45
CA SER A 168 7.97 0.63 -20.62
C SER A 168 7.57 -0.42 -19.59
N PHE A 169 7.79 -1.70 -19.92
CA PHE A 169 7.91 -2.74 -18.89
C PHE A 169 9.35 -2.77 -18.41
N VAL A 170 9.55 -2.72 -17.10
CA VAL A 170 10.85 -2.70 -16.43
C VAL A 170 10.94 -3.82 -15.40
N ARG A 171 12.16 -4.23 -15.07
CA ARG A 171 12.44 -5.18 -13.98
C ARG A 171 13.63 -4.72 -13.16
N ILE A 172 13.76 -5.27 -11.95
CA ILE A 172 15.00 -5.16 -11.18
C ILE A 172 16.09 -5.94 -11.92
N SER A 173 17.24 -5.33 -12.16
CA SER A 173 18.34 -5.91 -12.95
C SER A 173 19.45 -6.54 -12.10
N GLU A 174 19.57 -6.18 -10.82
CA GLU A 174 20.66 -6.62 -9.94
C GLU A 174 20.18 -6.99 -8.54
N ASN A 175 21.00 -7.79 -7.83
CA ASN A 175 20.69 -8.26 -6.49
C ASN A 175 20.78 -7.12 -5.47
N TRP A 176 19.81 -7.06 -4.56
CA TRP A 176 19.60 -5.93 -3.65
C TRP A 176 20.63 -5.89 -2.51
N GLY A 177 21.18 -4.69 -2.22
CA GLY A 177 21.91 -4.39 -0.99
C GLY A 177 21.60 -2.97 -0.51
N TYR A 178 21.10 -2.84 0.73
CA TYR A 178 20.96 -1.51 1.36
C TYR A 178 22.34 -0.85 1.48
N PRO A 179 22.50 0.47 1.20
CA PRO A 179 21.47 1.51 1.06
C PRO A 179 21.05 1.87 -0.38
N GLU A 180 21.46 1.12 -1.40
CA GLU A 180 21.20 1.49 -2.80
C GLU A 180 19.84 0.99 -3.28
N PHE A 181 19.11 1.82 -4.03
CA PHE A 181 17.89 1.39 -4.71
C PHE A 181 18.24 0.39 -5.81
N PRO A 182 17.44 -0.66 -6.02
CA PRO A 182 17.75 -1.66 -7.02
C PRO A 182 17.73 -1.03 -8.40
N SER A 183 18.81 -1.21 -9.15
CA SER A 183 18.88 -0.87 -10.57
C SER A 183 17.72 -1.52 -11.32
N LYS A 184 17.12 -0.78 -12.24
CA LYS A 184 16.05 -1.26 -13.11
C LYS A 184 16.51 -1.27 -14.55
N GLU A 185 16.01 -2.21 -15.33
CA GLU A 185 16.22 -2.27 -16.78
C GLU A 185 14.90 -2.49 -17.53
N ALA A 186 14.85 -2.03 -18.78
CA ALA A 186 13.70 -2.25 -19.64
C ALA A 186 13.63 -3.72 -20.11
N VAL A 187 12.50 -4.36 -19.85
CA VAL A 187 12.13 -5.66 -20.42
C VAL A 187 11.55 -5.48 -21.81
N LYS A 188 10.72 -4.45 -21.98
CA LYS A 188 10.13 -4.08 -23.25
C LYS A 188 9.80 -2.61 -23.25
N ASP A 189 10.26 -1.91 -24.28
CA ASP A 189 10.37 -0.46 -24.23
C ASP A 189 9.58 0.23 -25.35
N ARG A 190 9.46 1.55 -25.21
CA ARG A 190 8.79 2.44 -26.16
C ARG A 190 7.35 2.02 -26.43
N LEU A 191 6.64 1.74 -25.35
CA LEU A 191 5.29 1.21 -25.40
C LEU A 191 4.26 2.33 -25.35
N VAL A 192 3.19 2.13 -26.14
CA VAL A 192 1.92 2.81 -25.97
C VAL A 192 0.95 1.79 -25.37
N PHE A 193 0.46 2.08 -24.17
CA PHE A 193 -0.57 1.34 -23.47
C PHE A 193 -1.95 1.88 -23.88
N GLU A 194 -2.82 1.00 -24.34
CA GLU A 194 -4.25 1.27 -24.52
C GLU A 194 -5.03 0.52 -23.44
N ILE A 195 -5.63 1.26 -22.51
CA ILE A 195 -6.37 0.70 -21.37
C ILE A 195 -7.87 0.89 -21.61
N ASP A 196 -8.67 -0.16 -21.41
CA ASP A 196 -10.13 -0.07 -21.52
C ASP A 196 -10.71 0.76 -20.36
N LEU A 197 -11.27 1.93 -20.68
CA LEU A 197 -11.83 2.83 -19.69
C LEU A 197 -13.02 2.22 -18.94
N LYS A 198 -13.81 1.34 -19.58
CA LYS A 198 -14.98 0.71 -18.92
C LYS A 198 -14.56 -0.23 -17.80
N GLU A 199 -13.49 -0.97 -18.01
CA GLU A 199 -12.95 -1.88 -16.99
C GLU A 199 -12.35 -1.10 -15.83
N VAL A 200 -11.66 0.01 -16.12
CA VAL A 200 -11.09 0.89 -15.07
C VAL A 200 -12.19 1.54 -14.22
N LEU A 201 -13.27 2.02 -14.83
CA LEU A 201 -14.38 2.68 -14.13
C LEU A 201 -15.36 1.69 -13.46
N LYS A 202 -15.10 0.38 -13.52
CA LYS A 202 -15.98 -0.63 -12.92
C LYS A 202 -15.82 -0.62 -11.40
N ASP A 203 -16.90 -0.25 -10.72
CA ASP A 203 -17.09 -0.25 -9.28
C ASP A 203 -18.45 -0.91 -9.05
N SER A 204 -18.42 -2.19 -8.65
CA SER A 204 -19.60 -3.06 -8.71
C SER A 204 -20.55 -2.85 -7.54
N ASP A 205 -20.05 -2.51 -6.35
CA ASP A 205 -20.81 -2.22 -5.15
C ASP A 205 -21.05 -0.72 -4.89
N LYS A 206 -20.35 0.15 -5.64
CA LYS A 206 -20.48 1.61 -5.65
C LYS A 206 -19.96 2.27 -4.40
N ASP A 207 -18.89 1.73 -3.82
CA ASP A 207 -18.26 2.25 -2.62
C ASP A 207 -17.17 3.31 -2.91
N ARG A 208 -16.83 3.53 -4.20
CA ARG A 208 -15.82 4.43 -4.78
C ARG A 208 -14.43 3.83 -4.96
N PHE A 209 -14.14 2.65 -4.42
CA PHE A 209 -13.03 1.86 -4.89
C PHE A 209 -13.47 1.10 -6.14
N ASN A 210 -12.59 1.04 -7.14
CA ASN A 210 -12.91 0.26 -8.33
C ASN A 210 -12.52 -1.19 -8.11
N ASP A 211 -13.21 -2.10 -8.81
CA ASP A 211 -13.02 -3.54 -8.73
C ASP A 211 -11.54 -3.97 -8.86
N LEU A 212 -10.75 -3.23 -9.62
CA LEU A 212 -9.32 -3.50 -9.82
C LEU A 212 -8.52 -3.24 -8.55
N PHE A 213 -8.79 -2.12 -7.87
CA PHE A 213 -8.12 -1.79 -6.62
C PHE A 213 -8.51 -2.75 -5.51
N GLU A 214 -9.80 -3.04 -5.37
CA GLU A 214 -10.27 -3.93 -4.31
C GLU A 214 -9.65 -5.33 -4.43
N LYS A 215 -9.58 -5.88 -5.65
CA LYS A 215 -8.86 -7.15 -5.90
C LYS A 215 -7.38 -7.06 -5.56
N LEU A 216 -6.74 -5.93 -5.84
CA LEU A 216 -5.33 -5.71 -5.51
C LEU A 216 -5.11 -5.77 -3.99
N VAL A 217 -5.99 -5.16 -3.20
CA VAL A 217 -5.86 -5.07 -1.74
C VAL A 217 -6.68 -6.12 -0.97
N LEU A 218 -7.23 -7.11 -1.68
CA LEU A 218 -8.02 -8.23 -1.15
C LEU A 218 -9.34 -7.83 -0.47
N LEU A 219 -9.89 -6.67 -0.84
CA LEU A 219 -11.28 -6.29 -0.54
C LEU A 219 -12.24 -7.04 -1.47
N ASN A 220 -13.54 -6.96 -1.18
CA ASN A 220 -14.58 -7.66 -1.91
C ASN A 220 -15.35 -6.73 -2.86
N PRO A 221 -15.11 -6.82 -4.19
CA PRO A 221 -15.72 -5.92 -5.18
C PRO A 221 -17.24 -5.91 -5.26
N ASP A 222 -17.89 -6.94 -4.70
CA ASP A 222 -19.34 -7.08 -4.69
C ASP A 222 -19.96 -6.65 -3.34
N SER A 223 -19.19 -6.03 -2.44
CA SER A 223 -19.62 -5.68 -1.08
C SER A 223 -18.88 -4.48 -0.52
N ALA A 224 -19.58 -3.34 -0.44
CA ALA A 224 -19.02 -2.07 0.04
C ALA A 224 -18.51 -2.06 1.49
N ASP A 225 -18.66 -3.18 2.20
CA ASP A 225 -18.28 -3.47 3.59
C ASP A 225 -17.76 -4.92 3.59
N THR A 226 -16.45 -5.08 3.40
CA THR A 226 -15.79 -6.37 3.18
C THR A 226 -15.85 -7.24 4.44
N ASP A 227 -15.59 -6.65 5.61
CA ASP A 227 -15.51 -7.35 6.89
C ASP A 227 -16.86 -7.50 7.62
N LYS A 228 -17.90 -6.82 7.11
CA LYS A 228 -19.29 -6.81 7.59
C LYS A 228 -19.43 -6.20 8.97
N ASP A 229 -18.63 -5.18 9.28
CA ASP A 229 -18.71 -4.48 10.54
C ASP A 229 -19.73 -3.32 10.55
N GLY A 230 -20.25 -2.95 9.38
CA GLY A 230 -21.22 -1.89 9.17
C GLY A 230 -20.62 -0.56 8.70
N ILE A 231 -19.31 -0.51 8.45
CA ILE A 231 -18.58 0.64 7.89
C ILE A 231 -18.20 0.31 6.45
N SER A 232 -18.33 1.29 5.55
CA SER A 232 -17.93 1.06 4.16
C SER A 232 -16.41 1.07 4.02
N ASP A 233 -15.84 0.19 3.19
CA ASP A 233 -14.39 0.03 2.99
C ASP A 233 -13.71 1.37 2.64
N PHE A 234 -14.38 2.20 1.82
CA PHE A 234 -13.91 3.54 1.50
C PHE A 234 -13.65 4.43 2.72
N THR A 235 -14.42 4.26 3.80
CA THR A 235 -14.30 5.03 5.04
C THR A 235 -13.61 4.28 6.17
N ASP A 236 -13.63 2.95 6.15
CA ASP A 236 -13.09 2.12 7.23
C ASP A 236 -11.56 2.25 7.31
N LYS A 237 -11.04 2.39 8.52
CA LYS A 237 -9.61 2.41 8.78
C LYS A 237 -9.00 1.02 8.70
N ASN A 238 -9.78 -0.05 8.86
CA ASN A 238 -9.31 -1.43 8.80
C ASN A 238 -10.28 -2.35 8.04
N PRO A 239 -10.47 -2.12 6.72
CA PRO A 239 -11.53 -2.76 5.94
C PRO A 239 -11.41 -4.29 5.77
N LEU A 240 -10.27 -4.87 6.15
CA LEU A 240 -10.07 -6.33 6.08
C LEU A 240 -10.54 -7.06 7.35
N TYR A 241 -10.69 -6.35 8.48
CA TYR A 241 -11.03 -6.97 9.75
C TYR A 241 -11.84 -6.07 10.65
N LYS A 242 -12.92 -6.68 11.17
CA LYS A 242 -13.75 -6.04 12.17
C LYS A 242 -12.93 -5.60 13.36
N SER A 243 -12.86 -4.28 13.52
CA SER A 243 -12.14 -3.63 14.61
C SER A 243 -12.74 -4.01 15.97
N GLU A 244 -11.88 -4.34 16.94
CA GLU A 244 -12.29 -4.70 18.29
C GLU A 244 -11.49 -3.91 19.33
N LYS A 245 -12.17 -3.37 20.35
CA LYS A 245 -11.52 -2.66 21.44
C LYS A 245 -11.02 -3.63 22.51
N SER A 246 -9.71 -3.71 22.69
CA SER A 246 -9.07 -4.54 23.70
C SER A 246 -7.77 -3.88 24.18
N LYS A 247 -7.22 -4.37 25.30
CA LYS A 247 -5.93 -3.89 25.81
C LYS A 247 -4.84 -3.89 24.72
N PHE A 248 -4.77 -4.93 23.88
CA PHE A 248 -3.67 -5.11 22.93
C PHE A 248 -3.98 -4.60 21.51
N SER A 249 -5.24 -4.58 21.08
CA SER A 249 -5.59 -3.87 19.85
C SER A 249 -5.46 -2.35 20.02
N ASP A 250 -5.77 -1.81 21.21
CA ASP A 250 -5.50 -0.40 21.55
C ASP A 250 -3.98 -0.09 21.58
N LEU A 251 -3.14 -1.09 21.91
CA LEU A 251 -1.68 -0.95 21.86
C LEU A 251 -1.21 -0.82 20.42
N TYR A 252 -1.61 -1.74 19.54
CA TYR A 252 -1.21 -1.71 18.14
C TYR A 252 -1.72 -0.46 17.42
N SER A 253 -2.95 -0.03 17.69
CA SER A 253 -3.50 1.23 17.15
C SER A 253 -2.60 2.42 17.52
N GLN A 254 -2.21 2.56 18.79
CA GLN A 254 -1.33 3.64 19.25
C GLN A 254 0.09 3.56 18.70
N ILE A 255 0.61 2.35 18.45
CA ILE A 255 1.91 2.17 17.80
C ILE A 255 1.86 2.72 16.37
N VAL A 256 0.82 2.37 15.61
CA VAL A 256 0.66 2.87 14.24
C VAL A 256 0.39 4.37 14.23
N ASP A 257 -0.48 4.86 15.10
CA ASP A 257 -0.78 6.29 15.21
C ASP A 257 0.48 7.12 15.50
N MET A 258 1.38 6.64 16.37
CA MET A 258 2.65 7.32 16.67
C MET A 258 3.48 7.62 15.42
N ASP A 259 3.45 6.74 14.41
CA ASP A 259 4.22 6.90 13.18
C ASP A 259 3.55 7.84 12.17
N TYR A 260 2.23 8.05 12.29
CA TYR A 260 1.44 8.78 11.28
C TYR A 260 0.74 10.05 11.76
N GLU A 261 0.68 10.33 13.07
CA GLU A 261 -0.05 11.46 13.68
C GLU A 261 0.31 12.83 13.05
N GLN A 262 1.58 12.99 12.63
CA GLN A 262 2.11 14.22 12.06
C GLN A 262 1.80 14.44 10.56
N PHE A 263 1.27 13.45 9.85
CA PHE A 263 1.13 13.49 8.39
C PHE A 263 -0.31 13.74 7.88
N HIS A 264 -1.28 13.99 8.78
CA HIS A 264 -2.68 14.31 8.43
C HIS A 264 -3.36 13.31 7.46
N PHE A 265 -2.93 12.03 7.45
CA PHE A 265 -3.50 10.99 6.59
C PHE A 265 -4.87 10.47 7.04
N SER A 266 -5.43 11.00 8.14
CA SER A 266 -6.73 10.60 8.65
C SER A 266 -7.88 10.89 7.65
N GLU A 267 -7.69 11.83 6.72
CA GLU A 267 -8.65 12.15 5.66
C GLU A 267 -8.28 11.53 4.30
N SER A 268 -7.16 10.82 4.23
CA SER A 268 -6.70 10.17 3.00
C SER A 268 -7.39 8.81 2.81
N HIS A 269 -8.16 8.68 1.74
CA HIS A 269 -8.90 7.46 1.40
C HIS A 269 -8.11 6.48 0.54
N TYR A 270 -7.11 6.96 -0.21
CA TYR A 270 -6.29 6.17 -1.15
C TYR A 270 -4.87 5.96 -0.65
N PHE A 271 -4.58 6.36 0.59
CA PHE A 271 -3.30 6.14 1.26
C PHE A 271 -3.47 5.14 2.40
N PHE A 272 -2.68 4.09 2.39
CA PHE A 272 -2.73 3.01 3.37
C PHE A 272 -1.32 2.75 3.90
N THR A 273 -1.20 2.25 5.12
CA THR A 273 -0.03 1.47 5.50
C THR A 273 -0.41 -0.01 5.54
N GLY A 274 0.54 -0.91 5.37
CA GLY A 274 0.26 -2.33 5.38
C GLY A 274 1.25 -3.10 6.22
N TYR A 275 0.79 -4.23 6.74
CA TYR A 275 1.56 -5.09 7.63
C TYR A 275 1.24 -6.55 7.32
N PHE A 276 2.19 -7.44 7.63
CA PHE A 276 1.93 -8.88 7.69
C PHE A 276 1.91 -9.32 9.14
N SER A 277 0.80 -9.94 9.58
CA SER A 277 0.68 -10.48 10.93
C SER A 277 -0.44 -11.50 11.03
N ASP A 278 -0.16 -12.61 11.71
CA ASP A 278 -1.16 -13.59 12.16
C ASP A 278 -1.69 -13.29 13.57
N CYS A 279 -1.33 -12.14 14.16
CA CYS A 279 -1.81 -11.75 15.48
C CYS A 279 -3.20 -11.09 15.39
N ASP A 280 -4.22 -11.76 15.93
CA ASP A 280 -5.59 -11.24 16.01
C ASP A 280 -5.70 -9.85 16.67
N TYR A 281 -4.89 -9.54 17.69
CA TYR A 281 -4.93 -8.21 18.31
C TYR A 281 -4.46 -7.11 17.36
N PHE A 282 -3.48 -7.42 16.52
CA PHE A 282 -2.99 -6.49 15.52
C PHE A 282 -3.99 -6.38 14.39
N GLN A 283 -4.47 -7.51 13.86
CA GLN A 283 -5.49 -7.56 12.80
C GLN A 283 -6.76 -6.77 13.14
N LYS A 284 -7.15 -6.68 14.42
CA LYS A 284 -8.38 -5.99 14.84
C LYS A 284 -8.15 -4.59 15.42
N MET A 285 -7.00 -3.98 15.16
CA MET A 285 -6.71 -2.61 15.57
C MET A 285 -7.59 -1.59 14.81
N ASN A 286 -7.69 -0.37 15.33
CA ASN A 286 -8.41 0.73 14.68
C ASN A 286 -7.65 2.05 14.92
N PRO A 287 -6.59 2.33 14.14
CA PRO A 287 -5.83 3.57 14.27
C PRO A 287 -6.64 4.78 13.80
N GLU A 288 -6.40 5.93 14.41
CA GLU A 288 -7.09 7.18 14.06
C GLU A 288 -6.41 7.92 12.89
N SER A 289 -5.10 7.72 12.72
CA SER A 289 -4.24 8.57 11.89
C SER A 289 -4.13 8.11 10.43
N ILE A 290 -4.44 6.85 10.12
CA ILE A 290 -4.22 6.25 8.79
C ILE A 290 -5.09 5.02 8.55
N LYS A 291 -5.35 4.66 7.29
CA LYS A 291 -5.94 3.36 6.91
C LYS A 291 -4.89 2.26 6.89
N VAL A 292 -5.28 1.04 7.25
CA VAL A 292 -4.37 -0.11 7.37
C VAL A 292 -4.84 -1.33 6.58
N LEU A 293 -3.88 -2.11 6.09
CA LEU A 293 -4.12 -3.42 5.46
C LEU A 293 -3.24 -4.46 6.14
N ILE A 294 -3.86 -5.40 6.88
CA ILE A 294 -3.12 -6.37 7.71
C ILE A 294 -3.26 -7.77 7.14
N TYR A 295 -2.29 -8.20 6.36
CA TYR A 295 -2.36 -9.50 5.70
C TYR A 295 -1.88 -10.62 6.63
N PRO A 296 -2.47 -11.82 6.56
CA PRO A 296 -1.89 -13.00 7.20
C PRO A 296 -0.46 -13.25 6.69
N GLU A 297 0.45 -13.75 7.54
CA GLU A 297 1.87 -13.90 7.18
C GLU A 297 2.06 -14.80 5.95
N LYS A 298 1.20 -15.82 5.80
CA LYS A 298 1.21 -16.71 4.62
C LYS A 298 0.93 -15.98 3.30
N GLU A 299 0.15 -14.89 3.33
CA GLU A 299 -0.22 -14.15 2.12
C GLU A 299 0.94 -13.33 1.57
N GLN A 300 1.99 -13.10 2.37
CA GLN A 300 3.25 -12.51 1.90
C GLN A 300 3.81 -13.23 0.65
N PHE A 301 3.59 -14.55 0.57
CA PHE A 301 4.05 -15.37 -0.56
C PHE A 301 3.02 -15.49 -1.69
N HIS A 302 1.77 -15.08 -1.46
CA HIS A 302 0.66 -15.17 -2.41
C HIS A 302 0.36 -13.86 -3.13
N LEU A 303 0.78 -12.71 -2.59
CA LEU A 303 0.83 -11.48 -3.36
C LEU A 303 1.62 -11.71 -4.67
N GLU A 304 1.17 -11.10 -5.77
CA GLU A 304 1.86 -11.20 -7.06
C GLU A 304 3.31 -10.73 -6.91
N SER A 305 4.25 -11.28 -7.70
CA SER A 305 5.69 -10.98 -7.53
C SER A 305 5.99 -9.48 -7.58
N ASP A 306 5.22 -8.75 -8.39
CA ASP A 306 5.10 -7.29 -8.45
C ASP A 306 5.05 -6.61 -7.08
N TYR A 307 4.40 -7.20 -6.07
CA TYR A 307 4.12 -6.58 -4.76
C TYR A 307 4.90 -7.19 -3.59
N ARG A 308 5.64 -8.29 -3.82
CA ARG A 308 6.37 -9.01 -2.75
C ARG A 308 7.52 -8.22 -2.12
N LEU A 309 8.05 -7.22 -2.82
CA LEU A 309 9.24 -6.48 -2.38
C LEU A 309 8.90 -5.01 -2.17
N GLY A 310 8.85 -4.62 -0.90
CA GLY A 310 8.79 -3.22 -0.48
C GLY A 310 7.44 -2.53 -0.69
N MET A 311 6.35 -3.26 -0.96
CA MET A 311 5.01 -2.64 -0.89
C MET A 311 4.71 -2.20 0.55
N PHE A 312 5.07 -3.05 1.52
CA PHE A 312 4.94 -2.79 2.95
C PHE A 312 6.29 -3.10 3.61
N PRO A 313 7.22 -2.14 3.64
CA PRO A 313 8.55 -2.34 4.21
C PRO A 313 8.51 -2.37 5.75
N ASP A 314 7.40 -1.95 6.34
CA ASP A 314 7.27 -1.80 7.78
C ASP A 314 6.85 -3.12 8.44
N TYR A 315 7.47 -3.37 9.59
CA TYR A 315 7.24 -4.53 10.42
C TYR A 315 6.95 -4.09 11.84
N ILE A 316 5.90 -4.64 12.43
CA ILE A 316 5.61 -4.53 13.87
C ILE A 316 5.45 -5.96 14.38
N GLY A 317 6.29 -6.33 15.34
CA GLY A 317 6.39 -7.67 15.85
C GLY A 317 5.32 -8.07 16.86
N ASN A 318 5.50 -9.28 17.36
CA ASN A 318 4.69 -9.82 18.45
C ASN A 318 5.06 -9.15 19.78
N ILE A 319 4.15 -9.26 20.74
CA ILE A 319 4.33 -8.70 22.07
C ILE A 319 5.25 -9.60 22.89
N LYS A 320 6.36 -9.04 23.34
CA LYS A 320 7.26 -9.67 24.31
C LYS A 320 6.94 -9.21 25.73
N LYS A 321 6.65 -10.16 26.61
CA LYS A 321 6.43 -9.88 28.05
C LYS A 321 7.78 -9.67 28.73
N THR A 322 7.83 -8.76 29.70
CA THR A 322 9.00 -8.60 30.59
C THR A 322 8.67 -9.14 31.99
N ASP A 323 9.66 -9.17 32.88
CA ASP A 323 9.45 -9.52 34.30
C ASP A 323 8.47 -8.56 34.99
N ASP A 324 8.39 -7.31 34.51
CA ASP A 324 7.37 -6.37 34.92
C ASP A 324 6.10 -6.62 34.09
N LYS A 325 5.03 -7.07 34.77
CA LYS A 325 3.73 -7.40 34.16
C LYS A 325 3.04 -6.21 33.47
N GLU A 326 3.47 -4.99 33.77
CA GLU A 326 2.98 -3.77 33.15
C GLU A 326 3.81 -3.35 31.94
N ARG A 327 4.98 -3.95 31.71
CA ARG A 327 5.93 -3.56 30.65
C ARG A 327 6.07 -4.66 29.60
N PHE A 328 6.03 -4.23 28.34
CA PHE A 328 6.10 -5.05 27.15
C PHE A 328 7.13 -4.46 26.17
N LEU A 329 7.70 -5.31 25.33
CA LEU A 329 8.59 -4.92 24.23
C LEU A 329 7.99 -5.42 22.92
N ILE A 330 8.12 -4.63 21.86
CA ILE A 330 7.65 -4.97 20.52
C ILE A 330 8.74 -4.55 19.55
N ASP A 331 9.31 -5.50 18.83
CA ASP A 331 10.29 -5.19 17.80
C ASP A 331 9.61 -4.52 16.61
N TYR A 332 10.28 -3.57 15.96
CA TYR A 332 9.81 -2.95 14.74
C TYR A 332 10.93 -2.82 13.72
N GLY A 333 10.56 -2.78 12.45
CA GLY A 333 11.45 -2.51 11.32
C GLY A 333 10.78 -1.57 10.34
N SER A 334 11.58 -0.75 9.67
CA SER A 334 11.16 0.04 8.51
C SER A 334 12.31 0.16 7.52
N GLY A 335 12.05 0.78 6.37
CA GLY A 335 13.10 1.11 5.40
C GLY A 335 14.23 1.99 5.95
N ALA A 336 14.05 2.65 7.11
CA ALA A 336 15.03 3.51 7.76
C ALA A 336 15.80 2.83 8.92
N GLY A 337 15.56 1.54 9.15
CA GLY A 337 16.18 0.75 10.21
C GLY A 337 15.18 0.12 11.17
N GLY A 338 15.70 -0.56 12.20
CA GLY A 338 14.88 -1.29 13.16
C GLY A 338 15.10 -0.85 14.61
N GLY A 339 14.32 -1.44 15.51
CA GLY A 339 14.35 -1.12 16.91
C GLY A 339 13.33 -1.89 17.70
N PHE A 340 13.08 -1.40 18.90
CA PHE A 340 11.98 -1.88 19.73
C PHE A 340 11.19 -0.73 20.32
N ILE A 341 9.91 -0.99 20.55
CA ILE A 341 8.99 -0.13 21.26
C ILE A 341 8.83 -0.70 22.66
N GLU A 342 9.14 0.12 23.65
CA GLU A 342 8.77 -0.16 25.03
C GLU A 342 7.36 0.35 25.29
N ALA A 343 6.47 -0.54 25.71
CA ALA A 343 5.08 -0.24 26.01
C ALA A 343 4.77 -0.53 27.48
N VAL A 344 4.33 0.48 28.22
CA VAL A 344 3.97 0.37 29.64
C VAL A 344 2.46 0.61 29.81
N PHE A 345 1.76 -0.33 30.45
CA PHE A 345 0.32 -0.25 30.70
C PHE A 345 0.02 0.09 32.16
N LYS A 346 -0.26 1.36 32.45
CA LYS A 346 -0.59 1.84 33.80
C LYS A 346 -1.89 2.63 33.78
N SER A 347 -2.73 2.45 34.80
CA SER A 347 -4.01 3.17 34.93
C SER A 347 -4.91 3.08 33.69
N ARG A 348 -4.93 1.91 33.04
CA ARG A 348 -5.66 1.63 31.79
C ARG A 348 -5.23 2.46 30.58
N LYS A 349 -4.00 2.98 30.58
CA LYS A 349 -3.42 3.74 29.47
C LYS A 349 -2.07 3.14 29.08
N TRP A 350 -1.77 3.21 27.79
CA TRP A 350 -0.46 2.88 27.26
C TRP A 350 0.44 4.11 27.32
N THR A 351 1.71 3.87 27.56
CA THR A 351 2.79 4.83 27.36
C THR A 351 3.84 4.14 26.53
N LEU A 352 4.18 4.74 25.39
CA LEU A 352 5.02 4.14 24.38
C LEU A 352 6.34 4.92 24.27
N LYS A 353 7.45 4.21 24.12
CA LYS A 353 8.77 4.78 23.86
C LYS A 353 9.48 3.98 22.77
N LYS A 354 9.65 4.58 21.60
CA LYS A 354 10.36 4.00 20.45
C LYS A 354 11.86 4.18 20.62
N THR A 355 12.63 3.10 20.50
CA THR A 355 14.10 3.12 20.57
C THR A 355 14.67 2.49 19.32
N GLN A 356 15.43 3.27 18.54
CA GLN A 356 16.10 2.78 17.34
C GLN A 356 17.39 2.06 17.70
N THR A 357 17.58 0.86 17.19
CA THR A 357 18.88 0.17 17.19
C THR A 357 19.47 0.31 15.80
N ILE A 358 20.55 1.09 15.69
CA ILE A 358 21.32 1.17 14.46
C ILE A 358 21.92 -0.22 14.22
N VAL A 359 21.47 -0.90 13.16
CA VAL A 359 22.24 -2.01 12.58
C VAL A 359 23.40 -1.33 11.86
N ILE A 360 24.62 -1.47 12.43
CA ILE A 360 25.87 -0.95 11.86
C ILE A 360 26.25 -1.77 10.63
#